data_AF-A0A7V1DQ39-F1
#
_entry.id   AF-A0A7V1DQ39-F1
#
_cell.length_a   1.000
_cell.length_b   1.000
_cell.length_c   1.000
_cell.angle_alpha   90.00
_cell.angle_beta   90.00
_cell.angle_gamma   90.00
#
_symmetry.space_group_name_H-M   'P 1'
#
loop_
_entity.id
_entity.type
_entity.pdbx_description
1 polymer ?
#
loop_
_entity_poly.entity_id
_entity_poly.type
_entity_poly.pdbx_seq_one_letter_code
_entity_poly.pdbx_strand_id
1 'polypeptide(L)'
;MRFVYATGILFWPVPSSAGPCFPAWIWVDEVARYTAGRSPLLDVAVVRASFEVAAKPDVNVDPRLQLAIAGQESGFGTRGPCPAVNNAWGVLQGGRCRPFRTWVEATRWVTAFLGRCYVNFVTGNCRVNTRPRRTIAEIGELWCQSGCGNWVANVTGFYESYKGNAGDLLYRGTCCGDCNRNGAVDIADLVYLVNLAVLYNVPFCPKAEMYVPDQEITVDEIITAINEAQWGCL
;
A
#
# COMPACT_ATOMS: atom_id res chain seq x y z
N MET A 1 -31.82 20.69 -43.85
CA MET A 1 -31.44 20.79 -42.42
C MET A 1 -30.67 19.52 -42.05
N ARG A 2 -29.38 19.63 -41.73
CA ARG A 2 -28.56 18.51 -41.22
C ARG A 2 -28.50 18.63 -39.70
N PHE A 3 -28.96 17.61 -38.99
CA PHE A 3 -28.75 17.49 -37.54
C PHE A 3 -27.34 16.99 -37.30
N VAL A 4 -26.51 17.82 -36.67
CA VAL A 4 -25.22 17.41 -36.11
C VAL A 4 -25.50 16.94 -34.68
N TYR A 5 -25.38 15.63 -34.42
CA TYR A 5 -25.39 15.11 -33.06
C TYR A 5 -24.01 15.34 -32.46
N ALA A 6 -23.89 16.33 -31.59
CA ALA A 6 -22.74 16.46 -30.70
C ALA A 6 -22.86 15.40 -29.60
N THR A 7 -22.14 14.30 -29.74
CA THR A 7 -21.88 13.35 -28.66
C THR A 7 -20.99 14.04 -27.63
N GLY A 8 -21.61 14.76 -26.69
CA GLY A 8 -20.95 15.28 -25.52
C GLY A 8 -20.40 14.13 -24.69
N ILE A 9 -19.08 13.99 -24.64
CA ILE A 9 -18.39 13.12 -23.69
C ILE A 9 -18.62 13.74 -22.31
N LEU A 10 -19.52 13.15 -21.53
CA LEU A 10 -19.72 13.49 -20.13
C LEU A 10 -18.45 13.12 -19.37
N PHE A 11 -17.58 14.09 -19.13
CA PHE A 11 -16.51 13.97 -18.13
C PHE A 11 -17.19 13.92 -16.75
N TRP A 12 -17.35 12.72 -16.23
CA TRP A 12 -17.66 12.55 -14.82
C TRP A 12 -16.43 13.02 -14.04
N PRO A 13 -16.55 13.97 -13.10
CA PRO A 13 -15.45 14.30 -12.21
C PRO A 13 -15.13 13.03 -11.40
N VAL A 14 -13.98 12.43 -11.69
CA VAL A 14 -13.44 11.35 -10.87
C VAL A 14 -13.12 11.99 -9.52
N PRO A 15 -13.66 11.50 -8.39
CA PRO A 15 -13.33 12.07 -7.09
C PRO A 15 -11.81 11.96 -6.89
N SER A 16 -11.14 13.11 -6.79
CA SER A 16 -9.68 13.23 -6.60
C SER A 16 -9.21 12.84 -5.19
N SER A 17 -9.91 11.93 -4.52
CA SER A 17 -9.57 11.43 -3.19
C SER A 17 -8.80 10.12 -3.21
N ALA A 18 -8.42 9.61 -4.39
CA ALA A 18 -7.52 8.48 -4.48
C ALA A 18 -6.13 8.94 -4.02
N GLY A 19 -5.65 8.42 -2.89
CA GLY A 19 -4.23 8.51 -2.59
C GLY A 19 -3.44 7.88 -3.74
N PRO A 20 -2.19 8.33 -3.99
CA PRO A 20 -1.37 7.78 -5.05
C PRO A 20 -1.27 6.27 -4.90
N CYS A 21 -1.18 5.55 -6.01
CA CYS A 21 -1.01 4.10 -5.99
C CYS A 21 0.28 3.73 -5.21
N PHE A 22 0.31 2.56 -4.56
CA PHE A 22 1.49 2.11 -3.79
C PHE A 22 2.20 0.97 -4.50
N PRO A 23 3.13 1.27 -5.41
CA PRO A 23 3.80 0.21 -6.13
C PRO A 23 4.79 -0.55 -5.24
N ALA A 24 4.94 -1.85 -5.48
CA ALA A 24 5.78 -2.73 -4.68
C ALA A 24 7.26 -2.29 -4.62
N TRP A 25 7.74 -1.57 -5.63
CA TRP A 25 9.12 -1.08 -5.65
C TRP A 25 9.38 0.05 -4.64
N ILE A 26 8.37 0.87 -4.26
CA ILE A 26 8.55 1.86 -3.18
C ILE A 26 8.83 1.15 -1.87
N TRP A 27 8.14 0.05 -1.59
CA TRP A 27 8.46 -0.80 -0.44
C TRP A 27 9.93 -1.25 -0.48
N VAL A 28 10.37 -1.81 -1.60
CA VAL A 28 11.73 -2.35 -1.75
C VAL A 28 12.77 -1.25 -1.58
N ASP A 29 12.60 -0.11 -2.26
CA ASP A 29 13.57 0.98 -2.25
C ASP A 29 13.67 1.64 -0.87
N GLU A 30 12.54 1.92 -0.21
CA GLU A 30 12.54 2.53 1.12
C GLU A 30 13.16 1.60 2.18
N VAL A 31 12.80 0.31 2.16
CA VAL A 31 13.40 -0.68 3.06
C VAL A 31 14.89 -0.84 2.78
N ALA A 32 15.31 -0.88 1.52
CA ALA A 32 16.71 -1.05 1.13
C ALA A 32 17.55 0.15 1.58
N ARG A 33 17.05 1.37 1.33
CA ARG A 33 17.68 2.64 1.77
C ARG A 33 17.84 2.68 3.30
N TYR A 34 16.81 2.33 4.06
CA TYR A 34 16.87 2.41 5.52
C TYR A 34 17.76 1.34 6.16
N THR A 35 17.84 0.15 5.56
CA THR A 35 18.45 -1.03 6.18
C THR A 35 19.80 -1.41 5.59
N ALA A 36 20.24 -0.66 4.57
CA ALA A 36 21.37 -1.01 3.71
C ALA A 36 21.21 -2.41 3.11
N GLY A 37 19.99 -2.74 2.66
CA GLY A 37 19.69 -4.01 1.99
C GLY A 37 19.63 -5.25 2.89
N ARG A 38 19.62 -5.09 4.22
CA ARG A 38 19.72 -6.24 5.16
C ARG A 38 18.37 -6.74 5.70
N SER A 39 17.28 -6.08 5.33
CA SER A 39 15.96 -6.45 5.86
C SER A 39 15.42 -7.73 5.23
N PRO A 40 14.80 -8.62 6.02
CA PRO A 40 14.04 -9.75 5.50
C PRO A 40 12.76 -9.31 4.74
N LEU A 41 12.34 -8.06 4.90
CA LEU A 41 11.18 -7.50 4.19
C LEU A 41 11.48 -7.11 2.74
N LEU A 42 12.72 -7.30 2.28
CA LEU A 42 13.13 -7.14 0.87
C LEU A 42 12.89 -8.39 0.02
N ASP A 43 12.59 -9.53 0.65
CA ASP A 43 12.28 -10.76 -0.08
C ASP A 43 10.99 -10.58 -0.90
N VAL A 44 11.05 -10.90 -2.20
CA VAL A 44 9.91 -10.73 -3.11
C VAL A 44 8.65 -11.46 -2.64
N ALA A 45 8.78 -12.65 -2.05
CA ALA A 45 7.64 -13.40 -1.54
C ALA A 45 7.03 -12.72 -0.31
N VAL A 46 7.84 -12.00 0.47
CA VAL A 46 7.38 -11.19 1.61
C VAL A 46 6.62 -9.97 1.12
N VAL A 47 7.15 -9.23 0.15
CA VAL A 47 6.46 -8.07 -0.45
C VAL A 47 5.13 -8.52 -1.04
N ARG A 48 5.17 -9.53 -1.93
CA ARG A 48 3.98 -10.11 -2.57
C ARG A 48 2.91 -10.54 -1.56
N ALA A 49 3.32 -11.20 -0.48
CA ALA A 49 2.39 -11.64 0.56
C ALA A 49 1.61 -10.51 1.22
N SER A 50 2.21 -9.32 1.40
CA SER A 50 1.53 -8.16 1.98
C SER A 50 0.39 -7.72 1.08
N PHE A 51 0.71 -7.51 -0.18
CA PHE A 51 -0.21 -6.99 -1.17
C PHE A 51 -1.33 -7.99 -1.54
N GLU A 52 -0.99 -9.27 -1.77
CA GLU A 52 -1.96 -10.36 -2.00
C GLU A 52 -3.05 -10.42 -0.91
N VAL A 53 -2.69 -10.12 0.34
CA VAL A 53 -3.61 -10.14 1.47
C VAL A 53 -4.36 -8.82 1.60
N ALA A 54 -3.68 -7.69 1.39
CA ALA A 54 -4.26 -6.36 1.44
C ALA A 54 -5.41 -6.16 0.44
N ALA A 55 -5.28 -6.72 -0.77
CA ALA A 55 -6.28 -6.64 -1.83
C ALA A 55 -7.58 -7.41 -1.55
N LYS A 56 -7.61 -8.28 -0.52
CA LYS A 56 -8.83 -9.05 -0.21
C LYS A 56 -9.93 -8.12 0.30
N PRO A 57 -11.18 -8.22 -0.19
CA PRO A 57 -12.25 -7.30 0.21
C PRO A 57 -12.52 -7.22 1.72
N ASP A 58 -12.34 -8.33 2.44
CA ASP A 58 -12.52 -8.41 3.89
C ASP A 58 -11.31 -7.94 4.71
N VAL A 59 -10.17 -7.71 4.04
CA VAL A 59 -8.93 -7.20 4.64
C VAL A 59 -8.75 -5.73 4.29
N ASN A 60 -8.76 -5.38 3.01
CA ASN A 60 -8.76 -4.02 2.44
C ASN A 60 -8.01 -2.98 3.30
N VAL A 61 -6.69 -3.16 3.43
CA VAL A 61 -5.81 -2.31 4.25
C VAL A 61 -4.56 -1.92 3.48
N ASP A 62 -4.21 -0.63 3.47
CA ASP A 62 -3.06 -0.13 2.72
C ASP A 62 -1.77 -0.85 3.20
N PRO A 63 -1.04 -1.56 2.31
CA PRO A 63 0.24 -2.22 2.63
C PRO A 63 1.27 -1.28 3.27
N ARG A 64 1.24 0.02 2.94
CA ARG A 64 2.09 1.05 3.58
C ARG A 64 1.94 1.06 5.10
N LEU A 65 0.75 0.78 5.62
CA LEU A 65 0.50 0.83 7.07
C LEU A 65 1.31 -0.26 7.78
N GLN A 66 1.29 -1.46 7.23
CA GLN A 66 2.07 -2.57 7.73
C GLN A 66 3.57 -2.27 7.65
N LEU A 67 4.03 -1.69 6.55
CA LEU A 67 5.42 -1.30 6.38
C LEU A 67 5.85 -0.23 7.39
N ALA A 68 5.02 0.79 7.60
CA ALA A 68 5.27 1.86 8.56
C ALA A 68 5.37 1.35 9.99
N ILE A 69 4.47 0.43 10.38
CA ILE A 69 4.54 -0.26 11.68
C ILE A 69 5.86 -1.06 11.79
N ALA A 70 6.27 -1.80 10.75
CA ALA A 70 7.55 -2.52 10.78
C ALA A 70 8.77 -1.60 10.94
N GLY A 71 8.76 -0.44 10.28
CA GLY A 71 9.79 0.58 10.41
C GLY A 71 9.92 1.05 11.85
N GLN A 72 8.79 1.36 12.49
CA GLN A 72 8.76 1.82 13.88
C GLN A 72 9.14 0.71 14.88
N GLU A 73 8.62 -0.49 14.74
CA GLU A 73 8.71 -1.54 15.76
C GLU A 73 10.07 -2.24 15.77
N SER A 74 10.72 -2.34 14.61
CA SER A 74 11.95 -3.14 14.48
C SER A 74 12.94 -2.62 13.45
N GLY A 75 12.76 -1.41 12.93
CA GLY A 75 13.58 -0.93 11.82
C GLY A 75 13.51 -1.90 10.63
N PHE A 76 12.30 -2.29 10.25
CA PHE A 76 12.03 -3.23 9.16
C PHE A 76 12.62 -4.62 9.40
N GLY A 77 12.48 -5.15 10.61
CA GLY A 77 12.93 -6.50 10.95
C GLY A 77 14.43 -6.63 11.22
N THR A 78 15.13 -5.52 11.49
CA THR A 78 16.60 -5.53 11.69
C THR A 78 17.03 -5.23 13.12
N ARG A 79 16.12 -4.79 13.99
CA ARG A 79 16.40 -4.33 15.36
C ARG A 79 15.38 -4.86 16.36
N GLY A 80 15.79 -4.95 17.62
CA GLY A 80 14.95 -5.40 18.71
C GLY A 80 14.83 -6.94 18.81
N PRO A 81 14.03 -7.45 19.76
CA PRO A 81 13.97 -8.88 20.07
C PRO A 81 13.02 -9.67 19.16
N CYS A 82 11.96 -9.05 18.63
CA CYS A 82 10.92 -9.75 17.86
C CYS A 82 11.38 -10.26 16.48
N PRO A 83 12.35 -9.63 15.77
CA PRO A 83 12.85 -10.19 14.52
C PRO A 83 13.45 -11.60 14.63
N ALA A 84 13.96 -12.01 15.81
CA ALA A 84 14.47 -13.36 16.03
C ALA A 84 13.41 -14.47 15.85
N VAL A 85 12.13 -14.10 15.84
CA VAL A 85 10.99 -15.01 15.63
C VAL A 85 10.11 -14.59 14.44
N ASN A 86 10.73 -13.97 13.43
CA ASN A 86 10.09 -13.51 12.20
C ASN A 86 8.98 -12.47 12.41
N ASN A 87 9.13 -11.58 13.40
CA ASN A 87 8.11 -10.60 13.75
C ASN A 87 8.70 -9.18 13.72
N ALA A 88 8.49 -8.48 12.60
CA ALA A 88 8.94 -7.10 12.41
C ALA A 88 7.99 -6.06 13.05
N TRP A 89 6.79 -6.46 13.47
CA TRP A 89 5.71 -5.54 13.85
C TRP A 89 5.46 -5.47 15.35
N GLY A 90 6.30 -6.11 16.17
CA GLY A 90 6.15 -6.09 17.62
C GLY A 90 4.87 -6.77 18.12
N VAL A 91 4.21 -7.62 17.30
CA VAL A 91 2.96 -8.27 17.71
C VAL A 91 3.20 -9.16 18.91
N LEU A 92 2.41 -8.98 19.97
CA LEU A 92 2.55 -9.74 21.21
C LEU A 92 1.53 -10.89 21.31
N GLN A 93 1.96 -12.00 21.91
CA GLN A 93 1.14 -13.13 22.36
C GLN A 93 1.55 -13.47 23.79
N GLY A 94 0.63 -13.29 24.75
CA GLY A 94 0.93 -13.51 26.17
C GLY A 94 2.07 -12.61 26.70
N GLY A 95 2.16 -11.38 26.20
CA GLY A 95 3.20 -10.41 26.60
C GLY A 95 4.59 -10.63 25.99
N ARG A 96 4.74 -11.59 25.06
CA ARG A 96 6.00 -11.87 24.35
C ARG A 96 5.83 -11.70 22.85
N CYS A 97 6.93 -11.50 22.11
CA CYS A 97 6.89 -11.50 20.65
C CYS A 97 6.21 -12.77 20.13
N ARG A 98 5.12 -12.61 19.38
CA ARG A 98 4.44 -13.71 18.71
C ARG A 98 5.40 -14.34 17.71
N PRO A 99 5.68 -15.65 17.79
CA PRO A 99 6.52 -16.32 16.82
C PRO A 99 5.75 -16.62 15.54
N PHE A 100 6.43 -16.50 14.41
CA PHE A 100 5.94 -16.95 13.11
C PHE A 100 6.96 -17.90 12.49
N ARG A 101 6.48 -18.87 11.70
CA ARG A 101 7.36 -19.86 11.07
C ARG A 101 8.26 -19.24 10.00
N THR A 102 7.74 -18.28 9.24
CA THR A 102 8.46 -17.57 8.18
C THR A 102 8.04 -16.11 8.11
N TRP A 103 8.87 -15.27 7.49
CA TRP A 103 8.53 -13.87 7.21
C TRP A 103 7.28 -13.73 6.34
N VAL A 104 7.11 -14.61 5.34
CA VAL A 104 5.92 -14.64 4.48
C VAL A 104 4.65 -14.92 5.30
N GLU A 105 4.70 -15.91 6.21
CA GLU A 105 3.58 -16.22 7.10
C GLU A 105 3.25 -15.05 8.04
N ALA A 106 4.28 -14.45 8.62
CA ALA A 106 4.15 -13.28 9.48
C ALA A 106 3.51 -12.11 8.75
N THR A 107 3.98 -11.80 7.53
CA THR A 107 3.42 -10.74 6.70
C THR A 107 1.95 -10.97 6.43
N ARG A 108 1.57 -12.13 5.89
CA ARG A 108 0.16 -12.45 5.60
C ARG A 108 -0.71 -12.32 6.84
N TRP A 109 -0.22 -12.81 7.98
CA TRP A 109 -0.96 -12.74 9.23
C TRP A 109 -1.14 -11.29 9.70
N VAL A 110 -0.09 -10.48 9.69
CA VAL A 110 -0.15 -9.08 10.13
C VAL A 110 -1.00 -8.23 9.20
N THR A 111 -0.91 -8.39 7.88
CA THR A 111 -1.78 -7.69 6.94
C THR A 111 -3.25 -8.01 7.23
N ALA A 112 -3.58 -9.30 7.33
CA ALA A 112 -4.94 -9.73 7.62
C ALA A 112 -5.42 -9.24 9.00
N PHE A 113 -4.53 -9.24 9.99
CA PHE A 113 -4.81 -8.76 11.34
C PHE A 113 -5.12 -7.26 11.33
N LEU A 114 -4.30 -6.43 10.70
CA LEU A 114 -4.54 -4.99 10.57
C LEU A 114 -5.88 -4.71 9.87
N GLY A 115 -6.13 -5.35 8.74
CA GLY A 115 -7.37 -5.18 7.99
C GLY A 115 -8.61 -5.63 8.77
N ARG A 116 -8.63 -6.89 9.21
CA ARG A 116 -9.81 -7.50 9.84
C ARG A 116 -10.02 -7.06 11.29
N CYS A 117 -8.97 -6.70 12.02
CA CYS A 117 -9.08 -6.32 13.42
C CYS A 117 -9.11 -4.83 13.68
N TYR A 118 -8.51 -4.01 12.81
CA TYR A 118 -8.41 -2.57 13.03
C TYR A 118 -9.21 -1.82 11.99
N VAL A 119 -8.78 -1.90 10.73
CA VAL A 119 -9.25 -0.97 9.69
C VAL A 119 -10.69 -1.23 9.28
N ASN A 120 -10.99 -2.45 8.83
CA ASN A 120 -12.34 -2.83 8.40
C ASN A 120 -13.20 -3.36 9.54
N PHE A 121 -12.57 -3.94 10.56
CA PHE A 121 -13.23 -4.55 11.72
C PHE A 121 -14.32 -5.56 11.31
N VAL A 122 -13.95 -6.83 11.23
CA VAL A 122 -14.90 -7.93 11.01
C VAL A 122 -15.32 -8.49 12.37
N THR A 123 -16.59 -8.30 12.74
CA THR A 123 -17.16 -8.74 14.02
C THR A 123 -16.86 -10.22 14.29
N GLY A 124 -16.35 -10.51 15.49
CA GLY A 124 -16.02 -11.89 15.93
C GLY A 124 -14.61 -12.35 15.62
N ASN A 125 -13.85 -11.67 14.76
CA ASN A 125 -12.47 -12.05 14.45
C ASN A 125 -11.45 -11.62 15.52
N CYS A 126 -11.77 -10.58 16.30
CA CYS A 126 -10.78 -9.88 17.11
C CYS A 126 -11.37 -9.45 18.45
N ARG A 127 -10.63 -9.72 19.54
CA ARG A 127 -11.06 -9.38 20.91
C ARG A 127 -10.71 -7.96 21.35
N VAL A 128 -9.77 -7.32 20.65
CA VAL A 128 -9.12 -6.07 21.08
C VAL A 128 -9.80 -4.81 20.58
N ASN A 129 -10.67 -4.92 19.58
CA ASN A 129 -11.30 -3.77 18.94
C ASN A 129 -12.81 -3.98 18.85
N THR A 130 -13.57 -2.88 18.87
CA THR A 130 -15.04 -2.89 18.88
C THR A 130 -15.65 -2.09 17.72
N ARG A 131 -14.82 -1.41 16.93
CA ARG A 131 -15.25 -0.57 15.80
C ARG A 131 -14.14 -0.43 14.75
N PRO A 132 -14.46 -0.10 13.48
CA PRO A 132 -13.44 0.30 12.51
C PRO A 132 -12.56 1.44 13.02
N ARG A 133 -11.26 1.38 12.72
CA ARG A 133 -10.22 2.36 13.06
C ARG A 133 -9.69 2.95 11.76
N ARG A 134 -9.85 4.25 11.55
CA ARG A 134 -9.59 4.92 10.27
C ARG A 134 -8.31 5.74 10.27
N THR A 135 -7.66 5.90 11.42
CA THR A 135 -6.41 6.66 11.55
C THR A 135 -5.35 5.88 12.31
N ILE A 136 -4.08 6.23 12.07
CA ILE A 136 -2.93 5.65 12.78
C ILE A 136 -3.04 5.90 14.29
N ALA A 137 -3.54 7.07 14.70
CA ALA A 137 -3.75 7.39 16.11
C ALA A 137 -4.71 6.41 16.80
N GLU A 138 -5.84 6.12 16.15
CA GLU A 138 -6.83 5.17 16.67
C GLU A 138 -6.31 3.72 16.72
N ILE A 139 -5.43 3.34 15.80
CA ILE A 139 -4.72 2.05 15.85
C ILE A 139 -3.74 2.03 17.04
N GLY A 140 -3.00 3.12 17.23
CA GLY A 140 -2.00 3.27 18.29
C GLY A 140 -2.58 3.10 19.69
N GLU A 141 -3.82 3.56 19.93
CA GLU A 141 -4.57 3.36 21.19
C GLU A 141 -4.62 1.90 21.63
N LEU A 142 -4.65 0.97 20.68
CA LEU A 142 -4.78 -0.47 20.92
C LEU A 142 -3.46 -1.22 20.70
N TRP A 143 -2.61 -0.74 19.79
CA TRP A 143 -1.36 -1.41 19.40
C TRP A 143 -0.24 -1.20 20.42
N CYS A 144 0.01 0.05 20.81
CA CYS A 144 1.21 0.42 21.56
C CYS A 144 1.07 0.23 23.09
N GLN A 145 -0.16 -0.02 23.57
CA GLN A 145 -0.55 -0.19 24.99
C GLN A 145 -0.39 1.05 25.87
N SER A 146 0.76 1.74 25.87
CA SER A 146 1.01 2.93 26.68
C SER A 146 2.10 3.83 26.08
N GLY A 147 2.03 5.15 26.31
CA GLY A 147 3.06 6.08 25.84
C GLY A 147 3.08 6.30 24.31
N CYS A 148 1.93 6.16 23.65
CA CYS A 148 1.84 6.05 22.19
C CYS A 148 2.13 7.33 21.39
N GLY A 149 2.40 8.47 22.02
CA GLY A 149 2.66 9.73 21.29
C GLY A 149 3.80 9.58 20.28
N ASN A 150 4.92 8.98 20.69
CA ASN A 150 6.06 8.74 19.81
C ASN A 150 5.77 7.66 18.76
N TRP A 151 5.01 6.62 19.14
CA TRP A 151 4.64 5.56 18.21
C TRP A 151 3.77 6.11 17.07
N VAL A 152 2.73 6.89 17.41
CA VAL A 152 1.83 7.49 16.42
C VAL A 152 2.61 8.44 15.51
N ALA A 153 3.44 9.32 16.07
CA ALA A 153 4.25 10.24 15.29
C ALA A 153 5.18 9.51 14.29
N ASN A 154 5.86 8.45 14.74
CA ASN A 154 6.80 7.72 13.89
C ASN A 154 6.10 6.88 12.81
N VAL A 155 5.02 6.18 13.15
CA VAL A 155 4.25 5.40 12.16
C VAL A 155 3.63 6.33 11.13
N THR A 156 3.08 7.48 11.55
CA THR A 156 2.57 8.50 10.61
C THR A 156 3.69 9.01 9.72
N GLY A 157 4.85 9.37 10.27
CA GLY A 157 6.00 9.84 9.49
C GLY A 157 6.47 8.84 8.43
N PHE A 158 6.59 7.55 8.79
CA PHE A 158 6.89 6.51 7.81
C PHE A 158 5.78 6.40 6.75
N TYR A 159 4.52 6.31 7.17
CA TYR A 159 3.39 6.15 6.27
C TYR A 159 3.29 7.28 5.23
N GLU A 160 3.45 8.52 5.67
CA GLU A 160 3.44 9.71 4.80
C GLU A 160 4.69 9.79 3.91
N SER A 161 5.86 9.33 4.39
CA SER A 161 7.07 9.26 3.55
C SER A 161 6.88 8.34 2.35
N TYR A 162 6.02 7.31 2.49
CA TYR A 162 5.61 6.39 1.41
C TYR A 162 4.42 6.91 0.61
N LYS A 163 4.10 8.20 0.76
CA LYS A 163 2.95 8.89 0.14
C LYS A 163 1.58 8.33 0.57
N GLY A 164 1.51 7.69 1.73
CA GLY A 164 0.24 7.27 2.34
C GLY A 164 -0.56 8.46 2.88
N ASN A 165 -1.89 8.36 2.82
CA ASN A 165 -2.80 9.36 3.40
C ASN A 165 -3.23 8.94 4.82
N ALA A 166 -2.70 9.56 5.88
CA ALA A 166 -3.00 9.16 7.27
C ALA A 166 -4.49 9.26 7.66
N GLY A 167 -5.32 9.94 6.85
CA GLY A 167 -6.79 9.98 6.98
C GLY A 167 -7.54 8.86 6.24
N ASP A 168 -6.86 8.03 5.46
CA ASP A 168 -7.42 6.86 4.76
C ASP A 168 -6.43 5.69 4.75
N LEU A 169 -6.77 4.64 5.51
CA LEU A 169 -5.96 3.42 5.65
C LEU A 169 -6.45 2.26 4.76
N LEU A 170 -7.41 2.50 3.88
CA LEU A 170 -7.96 1.48 2.99
C LEU A 170 -7.08 1.25 1.77
N TYR A 171 -6.98 0.00 1.33
CA TYR A 171 -6.26 -0.33 0.11
C TYR A 171 -7.15 -0.19 -1.11
N ARG A 172 -6.89 0.83 -1.92
CA ARG A 172 -7.71 1.06 -3.12
C ARG A 172 -7.33 0.17 -4.32
N GLY A 173 -6.40 -0.79 -4.15
CA GLY A 173 -6.23 -1.94 -5.06
C GLY A 173 -6.00 -1.58 -6.54
N THR A 174 -5.51 -0.38 -6.82
CA THR A 174 -5.27 0.07 -8.18
C THR A 174 -3.81 -0.13 -8.53
N CYS A 175 -3.56 -1.07 -9.44
CA CYS A 175 -2.38 -1.07 -10.31
C CYS A 175 -2.03 0.35 -10.77
N CYS A 176 -0.83 0.82 -10.45
CA CYS A 176 -0.30 2.00 -11.08
C CYS A 176 -0.15 1.72 -12.58
N GLY A 177 -0.77 2.53 -13.45
CA GLY A 177 -0.63 2.39 -14.90
C GLY A 177 -1.60 1.40 -15.57
N ASP A 178 -2.56 0.80 -14.84
CA ASP A 178 -3.64 -0.01 -15.43
C ASP A 178 -4.69 0.88 -16.10
N CYS A 179 -4.44 1.22 -17.36
CA CYS A 179 -5.26 2.15 -18.12
C CYS A 179 -6.52 1.50 -18.67
N ASN A 180 -6.50 0.18 -18.91
CA ASN A 180 -7.64 -0.57 -19.41
C ASN A 180 -8.60 -1.08 -18.30
N ARG A 181 -8.22 -0.92 -17.01
CA ARG A 181 -8.98 -1.32 -15.81
C ARG A 181 -9.20 -2.82 -15.68
N ASN A 182 -8.32 -3.65 -16.22
CA ASN A 182 -8.41 -5.10 -16.10
C ASN A 182 -7.82 -5.63 -14.79
N GLY A 183 -7.23 -4.76 -13.96
CA GLY A 183 -6.61 -5.14 -12.69
C GLY A 183 -5.18 -5.67 -12.83
N ALA A 184 -4.54 -5.46 -13.98
CA ALA A 184 -3.13 -5.72 -14.25
C ALA A 184 -2.53 -4.55 -15.05
N VAL A 185 -1.20 -4.45 -15.09
CA VAL A 185 -0.50 -3.65 -16.10
C VAL A 185 0.04 -4.62 -17.13
N ASP A 186 -0.45 -4.52 -18.37
CA ASP A 186 0.03 -5.32 -19.49
C ASP A 186 0.82 -4.48 -20.52
N ILE A 187 1.31 -5.12 -21.58
CA ILE A 187 2.07 -4.43 -22.64
C ILE A 187 1.23 -3.34 -23.31
N ALA A 188 -0.10 -3.51 -23.43
CA ALA A 188 -0.96 -2.51 -24.04
C ALA A 188 -1.04 -1.27 -23.16
N ASP A 189 -1.12 -1.44 -21.83
CA ASP A 189 -1.02 -0.32 -20.88
C ASP A 189 0.33 0.39 -21.01
N LEU A 190 1.45 -0.34 -21.05
CA LEU A 190 2.79 0.27 -21.19
C LEU A 190 2.95 1.08 -22.48
N VAL A 191 2.47 0.55 -23.62
CA VAL A 191 2.46 1.29 -24.90
C VAL A 191 1.57 2.52 -24.81
N TYR A 192 0.43 2.41 -24.12
CA TYR A 192 -0.48 3.54 -23.88
C TYR A 192 0.20 4.66 -23.09
N LEU A 193 0.94 4.31 -22.04
CA LEU A 193 1.69 5.26 -21.21
C LEU A 193 2.81 5.95 -21.97
N VAL A 194 3.56 5.20 -22.79
CA VAL A 194 4.60 5.79 -23.65
C VAL A 194 3.99 6.76 -24.65
N ASN A 195 2.85 6.40 -25.25
CA ASN A 195 2.11 7.29 -26.17
C ASN A 195 1.63 8.58 -25.47
N LEU A 196 1.13 8.48 -24.23
CA LEU A 196 0.78 9.65 -23.41
C LEU A 196 2.00 10.56 -23.17
N ALA A 197 3.12 9.98 -22.75
CA ALA A 197 4.34 10.74 -22.40
C ALA A 197 4.96 11.46 -23.61
N VAL A 198 4.83 10.92 -24.83
CA VAL A 198 5.29 11.59 -26.06
C VAL A 198 4.24 12.51 -26.68
N LEU A 199 3.21 12.88 -25.92
CA LEU A 199 2.10 13.77 -26.32
C LEU A 199 1.33 13.27 -27.55
N TYR A 200 1.27 11.95 -27.74
CA TYR A 200 0.40 11.35 -28.75
C TYR A 200 -1.06 11.47 -28.28
N ASN A 201 -1.99 11.75 -29.20
CA ASN A 201 -3.39 12.05 -28.88
C ASN A 201 -4.16 10.79 -28.44
N VAL A 202 -3.94 10.34 -27.21
CA VAL A 202 -4.68 9.27 -26.55
C VAL A 202 -5.43 9.84 -25.33
N PRO A 203 -6.60 9.26 -24.96
CA PRO A 203 -7.31 9.69 -23.76
C PRO A 203 -6.42 9.63 -22.50
N PHE A 204 -6.56 10.59 -21.60
CA PHE A 204 -5.80 10.58 -20.36
C PHE A 204 -6.13 9.34 -19.50
N CYS A 205 -5.10 8.76 -18.87
CA CYS A 205 -5.22 7.62 -17.97
C CYS A 205 -4.97 8.07 -16.53
N PRO A 206 -6.01 8.27 -15.69
CA PRO A 206 -5.82 8.75 -14.32
C PRO A 206 -5.01 7.81 -13.41
N LYS A 207 -4.90 6.52 -13.76
CA LYS A 207 -4.07 5.57 -13.01
C LYS A 207 -2.58 5.66 -13.36
N ALA A 208 -2.25 6.32 -14.47
CA ALA A 208 -0.88 6.52 -14.93
C ALA A 208 -0.14 7.62 -14.18
N GLU A 209 -0.90 8.50 -13.56
CA GLU A 209 -0.44 9.66 -12.83
C GLU A 209 -0.27 9.29 -11.35
N MET A 210 0.95 8.97 -10.98
CA MET A 210 1.25 8.20 -9.77
C MET A 210 1.78 9.07 -8.64
N TYR A 211 2.39 10.21 -8.97
CA TYR A 211 3.07 11.05 -7.99
C TYR A 211 2.40 12.40 -7.81
N VAL A 212 2.06 13.09 -8.90
CA VAL A 212 1.53 14.45 -8.91
C VAL A 212 0.35 14.52 -9.87
N PRO A 213 -0.81 15.05 -9.45
CA PRO A 213 -1.94 15.22 -10.34
C PRO A 213 -1.79 16.46 -11.27
N ASP A 214 -0.95 16.38 -12.30
CA ASP A 214 -0.63 17.45 -13.27
C ASP A 214 -1.02 17.16 -14.74
N GLN A 215 -1.62 16.00 -15.02
CA GLN A 215 -2.00 15.44 -16.31
C GLN A 215 -0.84 15.13 -17.25
N GLU A 216 0.38 15.06 -16.73
CA GLU A 216 1.58 14.68 -17.47
C GLU A 216 2.01 13.27 -17.07
N ILE A 217 2.55 12.51 -18.03
CA ILE A 217 3.14 11.19 -17.76
C ILE A 217 4.65 11.31 -17.92
N THR A 218 5.34 11.08 -16.83
CA THR A 218 6.80 11.12 -16.73
C THR A 218 7.43 9.75 -16.95
N VAL A 219 8.75 9.72 -17.19
CA VAL A 219 9.48 8.45 -17.42
C VAL A 219 9.46 7.57 -16.17
N ASP A 220 9.51 8.15 -14.98
CA ASP A 220 9.45 7.43 -13.71
C ASP A 220 8.07 6.80 -13.45
N GLU A 221 6.98 7.42 -13.93
CA GLU A 221 5.65 6.81 -13.90
C GLU A 221 5.55 5.61 -14.85
N ILE A 222 6.16 5.70 -16.05
CA ILE A 222 6.26 4.56 -16.97
C ILE A 222 7.08 3.44 -16.33
N ILE A 223 8.23 3.75 -15.72
CA ILE A 223 9.07 2.76 -15.03
C ILE A 223 8.30 2.10 -13.89
N THR A 224 7.50 2.87 -13.15
CA THR A 224 6.62 2.31 -12.12
C THR A 224 5.61 1.34 -12.72
N ALA A 225 4.95 1.67 -13.82
CA ALA A 225 4.04 0.75 -14.50
C ALA A 225 4.76 -0.52 -15.00
N ILE A 226 5.99 -0.40 -15.51
CA ILE A 226 6.82 -1.55 -15.91
C ILE A 226 7.09 -2.46 -14.69
N ASN A 227 7.41 -1.86 -13.55
CA ASN A 227 7.59 -2.62 -12.31
C ASN A 227 6.28 -3.31 -11.89
N GLU A 228 5.14 -2.63 -11.95
CA GLU A 228 3.84 -3.27 -11.70
C GLU A 228 3.56 -4.43 -12.67
N ALA A 229 3.91 -4.30 -13.95
CA ALA A 229 3.79 -5.38 -14.92
C ALA A 229 4.71 -6.58 -14.60
N GLN A 230 5.92 -6.31 -14.08
CA GLN A 230 6.92 -7.33 -13.76
C GLN A 230 6.63 -8.07 -12.45
N TRP A 231 6.26 -7.32 -11.41
CA TRP A 231 6.06 -7.86 -10.05
C TRP A 231 4.61 -8.30 -9.82
N GLY A 232 3.71 -7.90 -10.73
CA GLY A 232 2.26 -7.98 -10.61
C GLY A 232 1.73 -6.71 -9.95
N CYS A 233 0.54 -6.28 -10.35
CA CYS A 233 -0.23 -5.40 -9.50
C CYS A 233 -0.64 -6.18 -8.27
N LEU A 234 -0.24 -5.66 -7.15
CA LEU A 234 -0.24 -6.40 -5.92
C LEU A 234 -1.29 -5.80 -5.02
#